data_AF-A0A947D744-F1
#
_entry.id   AF-A0A947D744-F1
#
_cell.length_a   1.000
_cell.length_b   1.000
_cell.length_c   1.000
_cell.angle_alpha   90.00
_cell.angle_beta   90.00
_cell.angle_gamma   90.00
#
_symmetry.space_group_name_H-M   'P 1'
#
loop_
_entity.id
_entity.type
_entity.pdbx_description
1 polymer ?
#
loop_
_entity_poly.entity_id
_entity_poly.type
_entity_poly.pdbx_seq_one_letter_code
_entity_poly.pdbx_strand_id
1 'polypeptide(L)' 'MSGAVMGENDKIELDGVKLTEAQQKRRRQRNVAIAAVLVSLVVIFYVVTILKMGPGILARPL' A
#
# COMPACT_ATOMS: atom_id res chain seq x y z
N MET A 1 -14.71 -2.43 -57.29
CA MET A 1 -15.27 -3.19 -56.15
C MET A 1 -14.35 -2.98 -54.97
N SER A 2 -14.62 -1.91 -54.23
CA SER A 2 -13.95 -1.53 -52.98
C SER A 2 -14.99 -1.69 -51.88
N GLY A 3 -14.69 -2.47 -50.86
CA GLY A 3 -15.60 -2.71 -49.75
C GLY A 3 -15.34 -4.06 -49.10
N ALA A 4 -15.19 -4.04 -47.78
CA ALA A 4 -15.05 -5.18 -46.88
C ALA A 4 -13.64 -5.74 -46.67
N VAL A 5 -12.70 -4.91 -46.20
CA VAL A 5 -11.85 -5.32 -45.06
C VAL A 5 -11.69 -4.11 -44.13
N MET A 6 -12.80 -3.70 -43.51
CA MET A 6 -12.76 -2.83 -42.33
C MET A 6 -12.30 -3.73 -41.18
N GLY A 7 -11.14 -3.44 -40.61
CA GLY A 7 -10.53 -4.21 -39.53
C GLY A 7 -11.42 -4.23 -38.29
N GLU A 8 -12.14 -5.33 -38.12
CA GLU A 8 -12.71 -5.80 -36.85
C GLU A 8 -11.55 -6.23 -35.91
N ASN A 9 -10.61 -5.33 -35.63
CA ASN A 9 -9.45 -5.61 -34.76
C ASN A 9 -9.22 -4.53 -33.69
N ASP A 10 -10.11 -3.55 -33.56
CA ASP A 10 -10.04 -2.48 -32.54
C ASP A 10 -10.86 -2.78 -31.27
N LYS A 11 -11.25 -4.04 -31.07
CA LYS A 11 -11.86 -4.49 -29.82
C LYS A 11 -11.03 -5.58 -29.16
N ILE A 12 -9.73 -5.32 -29.01
CA ILE A 12 -9.03 -5.84 -27.83
C ILE A 12 -9.59 -5.02 -26.65
N GLU A 13 -10.84 -5.27 -26.28
CA GLU A 13 -11.34 -4.89 -24.98
C GLU A 13 -10.42 -5.61 -24.00
N LEU A 14 -9.50 -4.83 -23.43
CA LEU A 14 -8.77 -5.17 -22.22
C LEU A 14 -9.78 -5.19 -21.08
N ASP A 15 -10.77 -6.08 -21.18
CA ASP A 15 -11.65 -6.50 -20.10
C ASP A 15 -10.77 -7.30 -19.15
N GLY A 16 -9.89 -6.57 -18.47
CA GLY A 16 -8.98 -7.10 -17.47
C GLY A 16 -9.81 -7.87 -16.47
N VAL A 17 -9.38 -9.11 -16.19
CA VAL A 17 -10.00 -10.05 -15.26
C VAL A 17 -10.61 -9.29 -14.08
N LYS A 18 -11.93 -9.08 -14.12
CA LYS A 18 -12.68 -8.47 -13.02
C LYS A 18 -12.63 -9.50 -11.90
N LEU A 19 -11.65 -9.30 -11.01
CA LEU A 19 -11.46 -10.15 -9.85
C LEU A 19 -12.78 -10.18 -9.09
N THR A 20 -13.34 -11.38 -8.91
CA THR A 20 -14.54 -11.58 -8.10
C THR A 20 -14.30 -10.95 -6.73
N GLU A 21 -15.32 -10.38 -6.08
CA GLU A 21 -15.17 -9.65 -4.80
C GLU A 21 -14.37 -10.45 -3.73
N ALA A 22 -14.49 -11.78 -3.77
CA ALA A 22 -13.73 -12.72 -2.94
C ALA A 22 -12.19 -12.68 -3.18
N GLN A 23 -11.73 -12.45 -4.41
CA GLN A 23 -10.30 -12.34 -4.75
C GLN A 23 -9.73 -10.98 -4.32
N GLN A 24 -10.52 -9.91 -4.39
CA GLN A 24 -10.10 -8.57 -3.99
C GLN A 24 -9.92 -8.46 -2.47
N LYS A 25 -10.77 -9.15 -1.69
CA LYS A 25 -10.68 -9.21 -0.22
C LYS A 25 -9.38 -9.87 0.27
N ARG A 26 -8.93 -10.96 -0.38
CA ARG A 26 -7.66 -11.63 -0.04
C ARG A 26 -6.43 -10.76 -0.32
N ARG A 27 -6.47 -9.90 -1.34
CA ARG A 27 -5.39 -8.94 -1.64
C ARG A 27 -5.26 -7.87 -0.57
N ARG A 28 -6.38 -7.32 -0.08
CA ARG A 28 -6.37 -6.28 0.97
C ARG A 28 -5.79 -6.79 2.29
N GLN A 29 -6.08 -8.04 2.67
CA GLN A 29 -5.59 -8.61 3.93
C GLN A 29 -4.05 -8.65 4.02
N ARG A 30 -3.36 -8.92 2.91
CA ARG A 30 -1.89 -9.02 2.92
C ARG A 30 -1.21 -7.68 3.15
N ASN A 31 -1.78 -6.60 2.62
CA ASN A 31 -1.24 -5.25 2.80
C ASN A 31 -1.44 -4.75 4.25
N VAL A 32 -2.50 -5.20 4.93
CA VAL A 32 -2.76 -4.84 6.33
C VAL A 32 -1.70 -5.43 7.27
N ALA A 33 -1.25 -6.66 7.03
CA ALA A 33 -0.20 -7.26 7.85
C ALA A 33 1.12 -6.48 7.79
N ILE A 34 1.53 -6.06 6.59
CA ILE A 34 2.76 -5.26 6.40
C ILE A 34 2.60 -3.89 7.08
N ALA A 35 1.45 -3.22 6.91
CA ALA A 35 1.17 -1.95 7.57
C ALA A 35 1.23 -2.07 9.10
N ALA A 36 0.67 -3.14 9.67
CA ALA A 36 0.70 -3.39 11.11
C ALA A 36 2.14 -3.56 11.63
N VAL A 37 2.99 -4.30 10.92
CA VAL A 37 4.40 -4.49 11.29
C VAL A 37 5.16 -3.16 11.23
N LEU A 38 5.00 -2.40 10.13
CA LEU A 38 5.69 -1.11 9.96
C LEU A 38 5.30 -0.10 11.05
N VAL A 39 4.00 0.01 11.36
CA VAL A 39 3.51 0.90 12.43
C VAL A 39 4.05 0.45 13.79
N SER A 40 4.00 -0.85 14.08
CA SER A 40 4.50 -1.39 15.35
C SER A 40 5.99 -1.08 15.55
N LEU A 41 6.80 -1.25 14.51
CA LEU A 41 8.22 -0.92 14.52
C LEU A 41 8.45 0.56 14.87
N VAL A 42 7.74 1.48 14.20
CA VAL A 42 7.86 2.92 14.42
C VAL A 42 7.45 3.30 15.84
N VAL A 43 6.37 2.73 16.36
CA VAL A 43 5.87 3.01 17.72
C VAL A 43 6.91 2.62 18.78
N ILE A 44 7.52 1.43 18.66
CA ILE A 44 8.56 0.99 19.60
C ILE A 44 9.74 1.97 19.59
N PHE A 45 10.23 2.34 18.40
CA PHE A 45 11.31 3.32 18.28
C PHE A 45 10.92 4.66 18.91
N TYR A 46 9.72 5.16 18.67
CA TYR A 46 9.26 6.44 19.19
C TYR A 46 9.16 6.45 20.72
N VAL A 47 8.63 5.38 21.32
CA VAL A 47 8.58 5.21 22.77
C VAL A 47 9.99 5.19 23.36
N VAL A 48 10.90 4.40 22.78
CA VAL A 48 12.30 4.35 23.23
C VAL A 48 12.97 5.72 23.07
N THR A 49 12.67 6.44 21.99
CA THR A 49 13.18 7.80 21.77
C THR A 49 12.72 8.75 22.88
N ILE A 50 11.44 8.77 23.24
CA ILE A 50 10.95 9.64 24.33
C ILE A 50 11.59 9.26 25.66
N LEU A 51 11.70 7.96 25.94
CA LEU A 51 12.29 7.47 27.19
C LEU A 51 13.79 7.78 27.27
N LYS A 52 14.54 7.61 26.18
CA LYS A 52 16.00 7.87 26.12
C LYS A 52 16.33 9.36 26.01
N MET A 53 15.62 10.09 25.15
CA MET A 53 15.68 11.55 25.03
C MET A 53 14.77 12.20 26.09
N GLY A 54 14.87 11.71 27.32
CA GLY A 54 14.07 12.22 28.43
C GLY A 54 14.35 13.71 28.72
N PRO A 55 13.74 14.27 29.78
CA PRO A 55 13.89 15.69 30.15
C PRO A 55 15.34 16.12 30.45
N GLY A 56 16.29 15.19 30.51
CA GLY A 56 17.72 15.48 30.56
C GLY A 56 18.24 16.35 29.40
N ILE A 57 17.57 16.37 28.24
CA ILE A 57 17.92 17.30 27.15
C ILE A 57 17.47 18.74 27.43
N LEU A 58 16.45 18.92 28.29
CA LEU A 58 15.95 20.22 28.76
C LEU A 58 16.73 20.70 30.00
N ALA A 59 17.36 19.78 30.74
CA ALA A 59 18.31 20.10 31.80
C ALA A 59 19.68 20.49 31.20
N ARG A 60 19.70 21.55 30.39
CA ARG A 60 20.96 22.16 29.95
C ARG A 60 21.40 23.15 31.03
N PRO A 61 22.45 22.86 31.83
CA PRO A 61 23.06 23.90 32.64
C PRO A 61 23.64 24.95 31.69
N LEU A 62 23.25 26.22 31.92
CA LEU A 62 23.90 27.39 31.35
C LEU A 62 25.25 27.61 32.03
#